data_AF-A0A7X1FXL4-F1
#
_entry.id   AF-A0A7X1FXL4-F1
#
_cell.length_a   1.000
_cell.length_b   1.000
_cell.length_c   1.000
_cell.angle_alpha   90.00
_cell.angle_beta   90.00
_cell.angle_gamma   90.00
#
_symmetry.space_group_name_H-M   'P 1'
#
loop_
_entity.id
_entity.type
_entity.pdbx_description
1 polymer ?
#
loop_
_entity_poly.entity_id
_entity_poly.type
_entity_poly.pdbx_seq_one_letter_code
_entity_poly.pdbx_strand_id
1 'polypeptide(L)'
;MTHPTTAMEAWQAAAFAYGGLSIDGEGADAAAAVLEAWASERERELREALAERDNYLAQMGGCGDGHCIIVKPVGMHTNGGCRCATHAFTMGKFAFANNRFADRARTLLAEERGE
;
A
#
# COMPACT_ATOMS: atom_id res chain seq x y z
N MET A 1 1.41 18.11 2.13
CA MET A 1 0.00 18.57 2.13
C MET A 1 -0.73 17.65 3.09
N THR A 2 -1.40 18.16 4.11
CA THR A 2 -2.18 17.35 5.05
C THR A 2 -3.47 16.89 4.36
N HIS A 3 -3.71 15.58 4.32
CA HIS A 3 -4.92 15.01 3.74
C HIS A 3 -6.06 15.05 4.78
N PRO A 4 -7.25 15.53 4.42
CA PRO A 4 -8.38 15.49 5.33
C PRO A 4 -8.78 14.05 5.67
N THR A 5 -8.80 13.75 6.96
CA THR A 5 -8.95 12.39 7.48
C THR A 5 -10.42 12.03 7.74
N THR A 6 -11.29 13.03 7.71
CA THR A 6 -12.73 12.90 7.87
C THR A 6 -13.48 13.67 6.80
N ALA A 7 -14.73 13.28 6.55
CA ALA A 7 -15.63 14.01 5.65
C ALA A 7 -15.84 15.48 6.09
N MET A 8 -15.73 15.78 7.39
CA MET A 8 -15.88 17.13 7.94
C MET A 8 -14.64 17.99 7.71
N GLU A 9 -13.43 17.43 7.80
CA GLU A 9 -12.19 18.12 7.42
C GLU A 9 -12.09 18.32 5.91
N ALA A 10 -12.55 17.34 5.12
CA ALA A 10 -12.62 17.44 3.66
C ALA A 10 -13.60 18.55 3.26
N TRP A 11 -14.74 18.62 3.94
CA TRP A 11 -15.73 19.69 3.82
C TRP A 11 -15.15 21.06 4.20
N GLN A 12 -14.41 21.18 5.32
CA GLN A 12 -13.77 22.44 5.72
C GLN A 12 -12.69 22.88 4.72
N ALA A 13 -11.85 21.97 4.23
CA ALA A 13 -10.83 22.27 3.23
C ALA A 13 -11.46 22.71 1.89
N ALA A 14 -12.53 22.04 1.45
CA ALA A 14 -13.28 22.43 0.25
C ALA A 14 -13.98 23.78 0.43
N ALA A 15 -14.61 24.03 1.57
CA ALA A 15 -15.25 25.31 1.89
C ALA A 15 -14.24 26.48 1.95
N PHE A 16 -13.03 26.23 2.44
CA PHE A 16 -11.93 27.22 2.45
C PHE A 16 -11.36 27.48 1.05
N ALA A 17 -11.18 26.43 0.25
CA ALA A 17 -10.65 26.54 -1.11
C ALA A 17 -11.64 27.22 -2.08
N TYR A 18 -12.95 27.04 -1.87
CA TYR A 18 -14.00 27.51 -2.78
C TYR A 18 -14.89 28.64 -2.23
N GLY A 19 -14.52 29.27 -1.12
CA GLY A 19 -15.06 30.58 -0.74
C GLY A 19 -16.54 30.58 -0.32
N GLY A 20 -16.94 29.71 0.61
CA GLY A 20 -18.18 29.89 1.39
C GLY A 20 -19.50 29.87 0.60
N LEU A 21 -19.72 28.86 -0.23
CA LEU A 21 -21.01 28.64 -0.88
C LEU A 21 -22.07 28.09 0.10
N SER A 22 -23.26 28.71 0.09
CA SER A 22 -24.45 28.17 0.75
C SER A 22 -24.83 26.82 0.13
N ILE A 23 -25.15 25.85 0.98
CA ILE A 23 -25.30 24.46 0.59
C ILE A 23 -26.73 24.19 0.14
N ASP A 24 -26.95 24.20 -1.16
CA ASP A 24 -27.91 23.30 -1.80
C ASP A 24 -27.20 21.94 -1.97
N GLY A 25 -27.92 20.81 -2.09
CA GLY A 25 -27.39 19.44 -1.98
C GLY A 25 -26.14 19.07 -2.82
N GLU A 26 -25.78 19.88 -3.82
CA GLU A 26 -24.60 19.73 -4.68
C GLU A 26 -23.25 19.79 -3.93
N GLY A 27 -23.18 20.48 -2.79
CA GLY A 27 -21.93 20.57 -2.00
C GLY A 27 -21.52 19.28 -1.29
N ALA A 28 -22.48 18.42 -0.97
CA ALA A 28 -22.21 17.12 -0.35
C ALA A 28 -21.64 16.11 -1.36
N ASP A 29 -22.16 16.14 -2.59
CA ASP A 29 -21.70 15.27 -3.68
C ASP A 29 -20.26 15.60 -4.09
N ALA A 30 -19.90 16.90 -4.12
CA ALA A 30 -18.53 17.33 -4.38
C ALA A 30 -17.54 16.83 -3.31
N ALA A 31 -17.91 16.90 -2.02
CA ALA A 31 -17.07 16.39 -0.94
C ALA A 31 -16.92 14.85 -0.99
N ALA A 32 -17.99 14.13 -1.33
CA ALA A 32 -17.95 12.68 -1.51
C ALA A 32 -17.02 12.27 -2.66
N ALA A 33 -17.10 12.96 -3.80
CA ALA A 33 -16.23 12.70 -4.96
C ALA A 33 -14.74 12.90 -4.63
N VAL A 34 -14.41 13.90 -3.81
CA VAL A 34 -13.04 14.15 -3.35
C VAL A 34 -12.52 13.00 -2.47
N LEU A 35 -13.35 12.50 -1.53
CA LEU A 35 -12.98 11.37 -0.68
C LEU A 35 -12.76 10.09 -1.48
N GLU A 36 -13.63 9.82 -2.46
CA GLU A 36 -13.51 8.64 -3.33
C GLU A 36 -12.25 8.71 -4.21
N ALA A 37 -11.96 9.88 -4.78
CA ALA A 37 -10.73 10.12 -5.53
C ALA A 37 -9.48 9.86 -4.67
N TRP A 38 -9.48 10.28 -3.40
CA TRP A 38 -8.36 10.01 -2.50
C TRP A 38 -8.26 8.54 -2.08
N ALA A 39 -9.38 7.89 -1.80
CA ALA A 39 -9.39 6.47 -1.47
C ALA A 39 -8.84 5.62 -2.63
N SER A 40 -9.26 5.92 -3.86
CA SER A 40 -8.78 5.23 -5.06
C SER A 40 -7.28 5.47 -5.34
N GLU A 41 -6.79 6.68 -5.11
CA GLU A 41 -5.37 6.99 -5.23
C GLU A 41 -4.53 6.20 -4.21
N ARG A 42 -4.98 6.15 -2.95
CA ARG A 42 -4.27 5.38 -1.90
C ARG A 42 -4.29 3.88 -2.17
N GLU A 43 -5.41 3.34 -2.66
CA GLU A 43 -5.48 1.95 -3.10
C GLU A 43 -4.49 1.68 -4.24
N ARG A 44 -4.37 2.60 -5.20
CA ARG A 44 -3.40 2.52 -6.30
C ARG A 44 -1.96 2.49 -5.77
N GLU A 45 -1.60 3.39 -4.86
CA GLU A 45 -0.26 3.46 -4.27
C GLU A 45 0.09 2.21 -3.46
N LEU A 46 -0.86 1.68 -2.69
CA LEU A 46 -0.66 0.43 -1.95
C LEU A 46 -0.49 -0.77 -2.89
N ARG A 47 -1.29 -0.82 -3.97
CA ARG A 47 -1.20 -1.87 -4.99
C ARG A 47 0.14 -1.81 -5.74
N GLU A 48 0.64 -0.61 -6.02
CA GLU A 48 1.96 -0.41 -6.63
C GLU A 48 3.09 -0.88 -5.71
N ALA A 49 3.05 -0.51 -4.43
CA ALA A 49 4.02 -0.98 -3.42
C ALA A 49 4.00 -2.51 -3.26
N LEU A 50 2.80 -3.10 -3.29
CA LEU A 50 2.62 -4.56 -3.26
C LEU A 50 3.24 -5.22 -4.50
N ALA A 51 2.98 -4.67 -5.68
CA ALA A 51 3.55 -5.16 -6.94
C ALA A 51 5.08 -5.05 -6.98
N GLU A 52 5.66 -3.96 -6.48
CA GLU A 52 7.13 -3.79 -6.36
C GLU A 52 7.73 -4.89 -5.48
N ARG A 53 7.12 -5.15 -4.30
CA ARG A 53 7.51 -6.23 -3.40
C ARG A 53 7.47 -7.58 -4.12
N ASP A 54 6.35 -7.90 -4.75
CA ASP A 54 6.14 -9.20 -5.40
C ASP A 54 7.11 -9.43 -6.56
N ASN A 55 7.35 -8.38 -7.37
CA ASN A 55 8.34 -8.41 -8.44
C ASN A 55 9.77 -8.63 -7.92
N TYR A 56 10.12 -7.98 -6.81
CA TYR A 56 11.43 -8.16 -6.18
C TYR A 56 11.59 -9.59 -5.65
N LEU A 57 10.57 -10.12 -4.96
CA LEU A 57 10.59 -11.49 -4.43
C LEU A 57 10.64 -12.52 -5.56
N ALA A 58 9.89 -12.34 -6.65
CA ALA A 58 9.90 -13.24 -7.80
C ALA A 58 11.29 -13.34 -8.45
N GLN A 59 12.02 -12.23 -8.55
CA GLN A 59 13.39 -12.20 -9.12
C GLN A 59 14.44 -12.82 -8.20
N MET A 60 14.18 -12.89 -6.90
CA MET A 60 15.16 -13.36 -5.93
C MET A 60 15.46 -14.86 -6.08
N GLY A 61 14.49 -15.64 -6.57
CA GLY A 61 14.57 -17.09 -6.65
C GLY A 61 14.55 -17.74 -5.26
N GLY A 62 13.53 -18.56 -4.96
CA GLY A 62 13.45 -19.22 -3.65
C GLY A 62 14.47 -20.36 -3.45
N CYS A 63 14.70 -20.72 -2.19
CA CYS A 63 15.76 -21.63 -1.73
C CYS A 63 15.32 -23.08 -1.57
N GLY A 64 14.17 -23.44 -2.15
CA GLY A 64 13.51 -24.75 -2.03
C GLY A 64 12.14 -24.74 -2.70
N ASP A 65 11.31 -25.71 -2.38
CA ASP A 65 10.06 -26.07 -3.05
C ASP A 65 8.79 -25.46 -2.42
N GLY A 66 7.73 -25.37 -3.26
CA GLY A 66 6.27 -25.29 -2.98
C GLY A 66 5.69 -24.28 -1.99
N HIS A 67 6.23 -24.20 -0.78
CA HIS A 67 5.73 -23.39 0.34
C HIS A 67 6.83 -22.48 0.89
N CYS A 68 7.50 -21.77 -0.02
CA CYS A 68 8.59 -20.91 0.38
C CYS A 68 8.14 -19.50 0.72
N ILE A 69 8.81 -18.88 1.70
CA ILE A 69 8.62 -17.46 2.06
C ILE A 69 8.85 -16.53 0.87
N ILE A 70 9.55 -17.02 -0.17
CA ILE A 70 9.70 -16.37 -1.47
C ILE A 70 8.78 -17.10 -2.45
N VAL A 71 7.80 -16.38 -3.00
CA VAL A 71 6.85 -16.88 -4.00
C VAL A 71 7.63 -17.26 -5.28
N LYS A 72 7.35 -18.45 -5.82
CA LYS A 72 7.98 -18.99 -7.04
C LYS A 72 6.95 -19.16 -8.17
N PRO A 73 7.38 -19.15 -9.45
CA PRO A 73 6.56 -19.61 -10.57
C PRO A 73 6.14 -21.09 -10.37
N VAL A 74 4.93 -21.43 -10.81
CA VAL A 74 4.33 -22.77 -10.67
C VAL A 74 5.18 -23.83 -11.38
N GLY A 75 5.48 -24.95 -10.71
CA GLY A 75 6.13 -26.13 -11.34
C GLY A 75 7.44 -26.62 -10.70
N MET A 76 8.03 -25.89 -9.75
CA MET A 76 9.25 -26.32 -9.03
C MET A 76 8.94 -27.08 -7.72
N HIS A 77 8.21 -28.20 -7.82
CA HIS A 77 7.97 -29.10 -6.70
C HIS A 77 8.98 -30.26 -6.71
N THR A 78 9.91 -30.28 -5.75
CA THR A 78 10.72 -31.47 -5.44
C THR A 78 10.89 -31.56 -3.93
N ASN A 79 10.55 -32.71 -3.33
CA ASN A 79 10.53 -33.00 -1.89
C ASN A 79 11.71 -32.38 -1.08
N GLY A 80 11.50 -31.25 -0.39
CA GLY A 80 12.57 -30.65 0.42
C GLY A 80 12.20 -29.49 1.36
N GLY A 81 11.01 -28.89 1.23
CA GLY A 81 10.61 -27.70 1.97
C GLY A 81 11.41 -26.42 1.65
N CYS A 82 10.96 -25.28 2.19
CA CYS A 82 11.67 -24.01 2.02
C CYS A 82 12.88 -23.90 2.95
N ARG A 83 14.07 -23.69 2.38
CA ARG A 83 15.31 -23.46 3.14
C ARG A 83 15.74 -22.01 3.23
N CYS A 84 14.91 -21.05 2.80
CA CYS A 84 15.34 -19.66 2.79
C CYS A 84 15.62 -19.11 4.19
N ALA A 85 14.92 -19.60 5.21
CA ALA A 85 15.16 -19.23 6.61
C ALA A 85 16.60 -19.52 7.08
N THR A 86 17.28 -20.51 6.49
CA THR A 86 18.66 -20.88 6.86
C THR A 86 19.72 -20.15 6.03
N HIS A 87 19.32 -19.41 4.99
CA HIS A 87 20.23 -18.66 4.13
C HIS A 87 20.22 -17.17 4.50
N ALA A 88 21.24 -16.73 5.24
CA ALA A 88 21.35 -15.35 5.73
C ALA A 88 21.22 -14.29 4.63
N PHE A 89 21.86 -14.49 3.48
CA PHE A 89 21.79 -13.56 2.36
C PHE A 89 20.38 -13.44 1.77
N THR A 90 19.69 -14.57 1.61
CA THR A 90 18.32 -14.59 1.09
C THR A 90 17.35 -13.98 2.10
N MET A 91 17.52 -14.24 3.39
CA MET A 91 16.73 -13.60 4.44
C MET A 91 16.95 -12.09 4.49
N GLY A 92 18.17 -11.61 4.29
CA GLY A 92 18.45 -10.17 4.21
C GLY A 92 17.68 -9.49 3.09
N LYS A 93 17.65 -10.10 1.89
CA LYS A 93 16.87 -9.60 0.76
C LYS A 93 15.36 -9.67 0.99
N PHE A 94 14.87 -10.77 1.59
CA PHE A 94 13.47 -10.92 1.95
C PHE A 94 13.04 -9.84 2.97
N ALA A 95 13.85 -9.61 4.00
CA ALA A 95 13.60 -8.58 5.01
C ALA A 95 13.61 -7.18 4.39
N PHE A 96 14.56 -6.89 3.49
CA PHE A 96 14.61 -5.62 2.76
C PHE A 96 13.30 -5.35 2.00
N ALA A 97 12.83 -6.31 1.21
CA ALA A 97 11.61 -6.14 0.42
C ALA A 97 10.37 -5.92 1.30
N ASN A 98 10.24 -6.69 2.39
CA ASN A 98 9.12 -6.56 3.30
C ASN A 98 9.17 -5.28 4.14
N ASN A 99 10.34 -4.86 4.60
CA ASN A 99 10.49 -3.61 5.35
C ASN A 99 10.14 -2.41 4.47
N ARG A 100 10.61 -2.39 3.22
CA ARG A 100 10.26 -1.33 2.27
C ARG A 100 8.75 -1.23 2.03
N PHE A 101 8.08 -2.37 1.83
CA PHE A 101 6.62 -2.40 1.74
C PHE A 101 5.94 -1.91 3.03
N ALA A 102 6.39 -2.41 4.18
CA ALA A 102 5.83 -2.04 5.48
C ALA A 102 6.01 -0.54 5.77
N ASP A 103 7.14 0.06 5.39
CA ASP A 103 7.39 1.48 5.54
C ASP A 103 6.44 2.30 4.66
N ARG A 104 6.22 1.89 3.41
CA ARG A 104 5.25 2.56 2.53
C ARG A 104 3.82 2.47 3.09
N ALA A 105 3.41 1.31 3.60
CA ALA A 105 2.12 1.14 4.24
C ALA A 105 1.99 1.99 5.51
N ARG A 106 3.05 2.09 6.34
CA ARG A 106 3.05 2.95 7.53
C ARG A 106 2.93 4.43 7.16
N THR A 107 3.62 4.89 6.12
CA THR A 107 3.48 6.27 5.63
C THR A 107 2.03 6.56 5.22
N LEU A 108 1.41 5.66 4.44
CA LEU A 108 0.02 5.79 4.02
C LEU A 108 -0.99 5.78 5.19
N LEU A 109 -0.65 5.15 6.32
CA LEU A 109 -1.47 5.12 7.54
C LEU A 109 -1.20 6.32 8.45
N ALA A 110 0.02 6.87 8.46
CA ALA A 110 0.34 8.09 9.18
C ALA A 110 -0.36 9.30 8.53
N GLU A 111 -0.38 9.33 7.19
CA GLU A 111 -1.12 10.32 6.42
C GLU A 111 -2.64 10.28 6.70
N GLU A 112 -3.23 9.11 6.99
CA GLU A 112 -4.62 8.98 7.47
C GLU A 112 -4.85 9.55 8.87
N ARG A 113 -3.80 9.63 9.69
CA ARG A 113 -3.90 10.10 11.09
C ARG A 113 -3.53 11.57 11.24
N GLY A 114 -3.04 12.20 10.17
CA GLY A 114 -2.54 13.58 10.21
C GLY A 114 -1.23 13.73 10.98
N GLU A 115 -0.43 12.67 11.06
CA GLU A 115 0.92 12.65 11.66
C GLU A 115 2.00 13.02 10.63
#